data_AF-M9LSI5-F1
#
_entry.id   AF-M9LSI5-F1
#
_cell.length_a   1.000
_cell.length_b   1.000
_cell.length_c   1.000
_cell.angle_alpha   90.00
_cell.angle_beta   90.00
_cell.angle_gamma   90.00
#
_symmetry.space_group_name_H-M   'P 1'
#
loop_
_entity.id
_entity.type
_entity.pdbx_description
1 polymer ?
#
loop_
_entity_poly.entity_id
_entity_poly.type
_entity_poly.pdbx_seq_one_letter_code
_entity_poly.pdbx_strand_id
1 'polypeptide(L)'
;MSLKLTAAAVLLLAGASTTSAAPVSSASSADQCVSLGKGAFGYNSTGISIYSNSPPATYLSLKDEHVVASTTPQWQNQTMFEFFNCSYTPPPYEGKGSVATYQGHIKGPDGNCVTVDRLESTGVLVKSEPCAFTGDSSLGNVEARQHWQFQLYSFYDYYTAVFLGNTPGPVHQNDAGWGGNYHFAFDGADLAARYEADNPQTGKRDEQLIGQLGRQYVPPIRQLPACKLVKVGGMELVNTSTGEVQPVNAGRTAAFPYGYSPLLNATEKAEFNFFQCDSAFMGYESDDNNIYGHFGLNNTVFGGSCFSRQTGSLNNYIIEAAAACSTADSMDQVSEFYHLSKTSDGKYDVNWLGAPKSDSQKDWGWTVFKDPQQTDGTSVVLVDQNSTAYKLRFSN
;
A
#
# COMPACT_ATOMS: atom_id res chain seq x y z
N MET A 1 -57.93 -37.00 -52.77
CA MET A 1 -56.54 -36.95 -52.27
C MET A 1 -56.09 -35.50 -52.23
N SER A 2 -55.52 -35.11 -51.10
CA SER A 2 -55.41 -33.75 -50.58
C SER A 2 -54.58 -32.78 -51.41
N LEU A 3 -55.07 -31.53 -51.50
CA LEU A 3 -54.23 -30.34 -51.62
C LEU A 3 -53.76 -29.90 -50.23
N LYS A 4 -52.51 -29.46 -50.14
CA LYS A 4 -52.12 -28.14 -49.60
C LYS A 4 -50.63 -27.92 -49.87
N LEU A 5 -50.31 -26.84 -50.57
CA LEU A 5 -48.95 -26.32 -50.74
C LEU A 5 -48.97 -24.83 -50.41
N THR A 6 -48.07 -24.43 -49.53
CA THR A 6 -47.86 -23.08 -49.02
C THR A 6 -46.72 -22.37 -49.76
N ALA A 7 -47.04 -21.12 -50.12
CA ALA A 7 -46.27 -19.91 -50.40
C ALA A 7 -44.72 -19.89 -50.42
N ALA A 8 -44.22 -19.21 -51.46
CA ALA A 8 -42.93 -18.51 -51.60
C ALA A 8 -42.89 -17.23 -50.71
N ALA A 9 -41.84 -16.41 -50.57
CA ALA A 9 -40.59 -16.09 -51.28
C ALA A 9 -39.64 -15.42 -50.24
N VAL A 10 -38.35 -15.09 -50.45
CA VAL A 10 -37.80 -14.03 -51.31
C VAL A 10 -36.26 -14.11 -51.23
N LEU A 11 -35.57 -13.90 -52.36
CA LEU A 11 -34.12 -13.72 -52.48
C LEU A 11 -33.69 -12.27 -52.16
N LEU A 12 -32.47 -12.12 -51.63
CA LEU A 12 -31.63 -10.93 -51.81
C LEU A 12 -30.17 -11.38 -51.99
N LEU A 13 -29.59 -11.06 -53.15
CA LEU A 13 -28.14 -11.14 -53.44
C LEU A 13 -27.48 -9.80 -53.14
N ALA A 14 -26.25 -9.83 -52.61
CA ALA A 14 -25.03 -9.29 -53.24
C ALA A 14 -23.95 -8.91 -52.21
N GLY A 15 -22.69 -9.19 -52.55
CA GLY A 15 -21.52 -8.58 -51.90
C GLY A 15 -20.35 -9.54 -51.66
N ALA A 16 -19.66 -9.97 -52.71
CA ALA A 16 -18.36 -10.64 -52.60
C ALA A 16 -17.26 -9.59 -52.38
N SER A 17 -16.51 -9.72 -51.30
CA SER A 17 -15.26 -9.01 -51.05
C SER A 17 -14.14 -10.03 -50.88
N THR A 18 -13.21 -10.02 -51.84
CA THR A 18 -11.93 -10.72 -51.78
C THR A 18 -11.06 -10.09 -50.70
N THR A 19 -10.93 -10.75 -49.56
CA THR A 19 -9.86 -10.47 -48.59
C THR A 19 -8.80 -11.54 -48.73
N SER A 20 -7.61 -11.11 -49.15
CA SER A 20 -6.36 -11.84 -49.10
C SER A 20 -6.25 -12.61 -47.78
N ALA A 21 -5.95 -13.91 -47.86
CA ALA A 21 -5.57 -14.70 -46.70
C ALA A 21 -4.34 -14.03 -46.06
N ALA A 22 -4.56 -13.41 -44.90
CA ALA A 22 -3.49 -13.02 -44.00
C ALA A 22 -2.67 -14.28 -43.65
N PRO A 23 -1.35 -14.15 -43.44
CA PRO A 23 -0.57 -15.29 -42.97
C PRO A 23 -1.24 -15.80 -41.70
N VAL A 24 -1.52 -17.10 -41.67
CA VAL A 24 -1.98 -17.78 -40.47
C VAL A 24 -0.82 -17.62 -39.48
N SER A 25 -0.89 -16.58 -38.64
CA SER A 25 -0.14 -16.51 -37.41
C SER A 25 -0.34 -17.86 -36.76
N SER A 26 0.74 -18.64 -36.65
CA SER A 26 0.77 -19.81 -35.79
C SER A 26 0.28 -19.36 -34.43
N ALA A 27 -0.97 -19.67 -34.09
CA ALA A 27 -1.41 -19.72 -32.72
C ALA A 27 -0.59 -20.86 -32.08
N SER A 28 0.63 -20.53 -31.67
CA SER A 28 1.45 -21.39 -30.81
C SER A 28 0.62 -21.66 -29.57
N SER A 29 0.46 -22.94 -29.24
CA SER A 29 -0.29 -23.50 -28.11
C SER A 29 -0.61 -22.50 -27.00
N ALA A 30 -1.91 -22.31 -26.72
CA ALA A 30 -2.37 -21.53 -25.58
C ALA A 30 -1.63 -21.99 -24.31
N ASP A 31 -1.13 -21.01 -23.56
CA ASP A 31 -0.43 -21.15 -22.28
C ASP A 31 -1.19 -22.14 -21.38
N GLN A 32 -0.67 -23.35 -21.16
CA GLN A 32 -1.23 -24.31 -20.20
C GLN A 32 -0.95 -23.90 -18.74
N CYS A 33 -0.26 -22.77 -18.55
CA CYS A 33 0.17 -22.28 -17.27
C CYS A 33 -0.91 -21.45 -16.57
N VAL A 34 -0.90 -21.50 -15.24
CA VAL A 34 -1.82 -20.78 -14.37
C VAL A 34 -1.06 -19.66 -13.68
N SER A 35 -1.63 -18.46 -13.66
CA SER A 35 -1.06 -17.35 -12.89
C SER A 35 -1.03 -17.68 -11.40
N LEU A 36 0.14 -17.58 -10.79
CA LEU A 36 0.33 -17.56 -9.33
C LEU A 36 -0.12 -16.22 -8.74
N GLY A 37 -0.24 -15.19 -9.58
CA GLY A 37 -0.68 -13.85 -9.22
C GLY A 37 0.25 -12.77 -9.75
N LYS A 38 -0.23 -11.53 -9.61
CA LYS A 38 0.54 -10.31 -9.85
C LYS A 38 1.18 -9.84 -8.55
N GLY A 39 2.38 -9.29 -8.67
CA GLY A 39 3.14 -8.86 -7.51
C GLY A 39 4.37 -8.04 -7.85
N ALA A 40 4.99 -7.49 -6.81
CA ALA A 40 6.25 -6.78 -6.95
C ALA A 40 7.38 -7.79 -7.16
N PHE A 41 8.24 -7.50 -8.13
CA PHE A 41 9.48 -8.24 -8.36
C PHE A 41 10.62 -7.49 -7.67
N GLY A 42 11.49 -8.22 -6.98
CA GLY A 42 12.52 -7.65 -6.13
C GLY A 42 13.84 -8.39 -6.24
N TYR A 43 14.91 -7.69 -5.87
CA TYR A 43 16.25 -8.20 -5.71
C TYR A 43 16.73 -7.96 -4.28
N ASN A 44 17.49 -8.91 -3.76
CA ASN A 44 18.04 -8.93 -2.42
C ASN A 44 16.95 -8.95 -1.33
N SER A 45 16.76 -10.13 -0.76
CA SER A 45 15.74 -10.40 0.25
C SER A 45 16.22 -10.15 1.67
N THR A 46 17.45 -9.71 1.95
CA THR A 46 18.03 -9.70 3.33
C THR A 46 17.23 -8.89 4.34
N GLY A 47 16.49 -7.87 3.90
CA GLY A 47 15.61 -7.06 4.75
C GLY A 47 14.31 -7.75 5.20
N ILE A 48 13.95 -8.90 4.62
CA ILE A 48 12.66 -9.55 4.84
C ILE A 48 12.76 -10.61 5.95
N SER A 49 12.33 -10.31 7.16
CA SER A 49 12.38 -11.29 8.24
C SER A 49 11.43 -12.49 8.01
N ILE A 50 11.65 -13.59 8.73
CA ILE A 50 10.73 -14.74 8.74
C ILE A 50 9.33 -14.25 9.16
N TYR A 51 8.28 -14.71 8.45
CA TYR A 51 6.88 -14.27 8.62
C TYR A 51 6.69 -12.76 8.49
N SER A 52 7.42 -12.12 7.56
CA SER A 52 7.31 -10.70 7.27
C SER A 52 7.03 -10.47 5.80
N ASN A 53 6.19 -9.47 5.54
CA ASN A 53 5.91 -8.89 4.23
C ASN A 53 6.73 -7.60 3.99
N SER A 54 7.84 -7.44 4.71
CA SER A 54 8.76 -6.32 4.50
C SER A 54 9.22 -6.26 3.03
N PRO A 55 9.53 -5.07 2.51
CA PRO A 55 10.01 -4.91 1.14
C PRO A 55 11.38 -5.59 0.93
N PRO A 56 11.72 -6.01 -0.30
CA PRO A 56 13.09 -6.32 -0.69
C PRO A 56 13.99 -5.07 -0.57
N ALA A 57 15.30 -5.28 -0.55
CA ALA A 57 16.26 -4.17 -0.55
C ALA A 57 16.20 -3.35 -1.84
N THR A 58 15.84 -3.98 -2.96
CA THR A 58 15.63 -3.28 -4.23
C THR A 58 14.42 -3.84 -4.96
N TYR A 59 13.52 -2.96 -5.37
CA TYR A 59 12.43 -3.34 -6.28
C TYR A 59 12.88 -3.26 -7.73
N LEU A 60 12.24 -4.06 -8.57
CA LEU A 60 12.51 -4.11 -10.00
C LEU A 60 11.36 -3.47 -10.77
N SER A 61 11.71 -2.77 -11.85
CA SER A 61 10.77 -2.18 -12.79
C SER A 61 11.18 -2.49 -14.23
N LEU A 62 10.41 -2.01 -15.20
CA LEU A 62 10.70 -2.11 -16.61
C LEU A 62 10.90 -0.70 -17.20
N LYS A 63 12.04 -0.48 -17.86
CA LYS A 63 12.35 0.77 -18.55
C LYS A 63 13.06 0.45 -19.85
N ASP A 64 12.56 0.98 -20.98
CA ASP A 64 13.17 0.78 -22.30
C ASP A 64 13.46 -0.72 -22.59
N GLU A 65 12.49 -1.60 -22.28
CA GLU A 65 12.59 -3.07 -22.38
C GLU A 65 13.57 -3.74 -21.39
N HIS A 66 14.28 -2.99 -20.56
CA HIS A 66 15.21 -3.55 -19.58
C HIS A 66 14.57 -3.65 -18.19
N VAL A 67 14.89 -4.74 -17.48
CA VAL A 67 14.56 -4.87 -16.06
C VAL A 67 15.58 -4.05 -15.27
N VAL A 68 15.12 -3.05 -14.54
CA VAL A 68 15.98 -2.07 -13.86
C VAL A 68 15.69 -1.99 -12.37
N ALA A 69 16.69 -1.60 -11.58
CA ALA A 69 16.53 -1.15 -10.22
C ALA A 69 15.55 0.01 -10.17
N SER A 70 14.64 -0.06 -9.22
CA SER A 70 13.65 0.96 -8.97
C SER A 70 13.79 1.47 -7.55
N THR A 71 13.87 2.79 -7.41
CA THR A 71 13.72 3.48 -6.12
C THR A 71 12.25 3.57 -5.69
N THR A 72 11.38 2.74 -6.27
CA THR A 72 9.92 2.89 -6.29
C THR A 72 9.33 1.47 -6.36
N PRO A 73 8.46 1.12 -5.41
CA PRO A 73 7.07 1.43 -5.59
C PRO A 73 6.77 2.72 -4.86
N GLN A 74 6.06 3.61 -5.55
CA GLN A 74 5.30 4.66 -4.91
C GLN A 74 3.87 4.16 -4.97
N TRP A 75 3.03 4.61 -4.06
CA TRP A 75 1.63 4.18 -4.04
C TRP A 75 0.95 4.39 -5.42
N GLN A 76 1.29 5.47 -6.15
CA GLN A 76 0.78 5.77 -7.49
C GLN A 76 1.32 4.84 -8.56
N ASN A 77 2.60 4.48 -8.46
CA ASN A 77 3.36 3.83 -9.51
C ASN A 77 3.91 2.52 -8.98
N GLN A 78 3.13 1.46 -9.17
CA GLN A 78 3.48 0.11 -8.80
C GLN A 78 3.75 -0.67 -10.07
N THR A 79 5.01 -1.05 -10.30
CA THR A 79 5.34 -1.97 -11.39
C THR A 79 5.06 -3.39 -10.93
N MET A 80 4.03 -4.00 -11.52
CA MET A 80 3.63 -5.36 -11.19
C MET A 80 4.06 -6.32 -12.29
N PHE A 81 4.68 -7.41 -11.86
CA PHE A 81 5.00 -8.56 -12.70
C PHE A 81 4.00 -9.67 -12.40
N GLU A 82 3.72 -10.52 -13.39
CA GLU A 82 2.84 -11.68 -13.24
C GLU A 82 3.63 -12.97 -13.35
N PHE A 83 3.45 -13.87 -12.39
CA PHE A 83 4.22 -15.10 -12.29
C PHE A 83 3.35 -16.27 -12.73
N PHE A 84 3.76 -17.02 -13.75
CA PHE A 84 2.98 -18.11 -14.32
C PHE A 84 3.59 -19.46 -13.95
N ASN A 85 2.77 -20.36 -13.42
CA ASN A 85 3.12 -21.73 -13.12
C ASN A 85 2.57 -22.70 -14.17
N CYS A 86 3.47 -23.41 -14.83
CA CYS A 86 3.22 -24.42 -15.85
C CYS A 86 3.31 -25.84 -15.28
N SER A 87 4.08 -26.04 -14.22
CA SER A 87 4.28 -27.34 -13.58
C SER A 87 4.56 -27.15 -12.09
N TYR A 88 3.79 -27.86 -11.26
CA TYR A 88 3.86 -27.77 -9.79
C TYR A 88 4.41 -29.06 -9.21
N THR A 89 5.36 -28.92 -8.29
CA THR A 89 5.86 -30.02 -7.46
C THR A 89 5.54 -29.72 -5.98
N PRO A 90 4.71 -30.56 -5.34
CA PRO A 90 4.33 -30.36 -3.95
C PRO A 90 5.53 -30.54 -3.01
N PRO A 91 5.51 -29.92 -1.82
CA PRO A 91 6.55 -30.14 -0.84
C PRO A 91 6.57 -31.61 -0.37
N PRO A 92 7.74 -32.13 0.05
CA PRO A 92 7.85 -33.49 0.57
C PRO A 92 7.06 -33.73 1.86
N TYR A 93 6.72 -32.66 2.58
CA TYR A 93 5.86 -32.68 3.76
C TYR A 93 5.12 -31.35 3.91
N GLU A 94 4.00 -31.37 4.62
CA GLU A 94 3.26 -30.15 4.97
C GLU A 94 3.75 -29.56 6.29
N GLY A 95 4.04 -28.26 6.32
CA GLY A 95 4.33 -27.54 7.56
C GLY A 95 5.48 -26.54 7.45
N LYS A 96 5.95 -26.10 8.62
CA LYS A 96 7.06 -25.14 8.73
C LYS A 96 8.34 -25.71 8.11
N GLY A 97 8.99 -24.91 7.27
CA GLY A 97 10.17 -25.33 6.52
C GLY A 97 9.87 -26.13 5.25
N SER A 98 8.61 -26.29 4.84
CA SER A 98 8.29 -26.90 3.56
C SER A 98 8.55 -25.94 2.39
N VAL A 99 8.94 -26.48 1.25
CA VAL A 99 9.17 -25.74 0.00
C VAL A 99 8.24 -26.25 -1.09
N ALA A 100 7.35 -25.40 -1.57
CA ALA A 100 6.53 -25.66 -2.75
C ALA A 100 7.26 -25.11 -3.99
N THR A 101 7.41 -25.93 -5.04
CA THR A 101 8.18 -25.56 -6.23
C THR A 101 7.28 -25.50 -7.47
N TYR A 102 7.43 -24.44 -8.25
CA TYR A 102 6.67 -24.15 -9.46
C TYR A 102 7.65 -23.86 -10.59
N GLN A 103 7.35 -24.29 -11.82
CA GLN A 103 8.12 -23.93 -13.00
C GLN A 103 7.27 -23.12 -13.96
N GLY A 104 7.86 -22.14 -14.62
CA GLY A 104 7.19 -21.37 -15.65
C GLY A 104 7.96 -20.11 -16.03
N HIS A 105 7.25 -18.99 -16.14
CA HIS A 105 7.78 -17.75 -16.67
C HIS A 105 7.22 -16.53 -15.92
N ILE A 106 7.88 -15.39 -16.07
CA ILE A 106 7.45 -14.11 -15.49
C ILE A 106 7.04 -13.20 -16.65
N LYS A 107 5.86 -12.59 -16.59
CA LYS A 107 5.44 -11.52 -17.51
C LYS A 107 5.64 -10.15 -16.87
N GLY A 108 6.25 -9.24 -17.62
CA GLY A 108 6.40 -7.83 -17.27
C GLY A 108 5.07 -7.06 -17.38
N PRO A 109 5.06 -5.79 -16.94
CA PRO A 109 3.88 -4.90 -17.04
C PRO A 109 3.47 -4.60 -18.48
N ASP A 110 4.39 -4.77 -19.44
CA ASP A 110 4.19 -4.62 -20.89
C ASP A 110 3.56 -5.85 -21.55
N GLY A 111 3.34 -6.95 -20.80
CA GLY A 111 2.77 -8.20 -21.29
C GLY A 111 3.78 -9.16 -21.93
N ASN A 112 5.05 -8.77 -22.00
CA ASN A 112 6.16 -9.58 -22.51
C ASN A 112 6.79 -10.41 -21.38
N CYS A 113 7.64 -11.38 -21.72
CA CYS A 113 8.29 -12.25 -20.77
C CYS A 113 9.66 -11.72 -20.33
N VAL A 114 9.95 -11.83 -19.04
CA VAL A 114 11.27 -11.51 -18.47
C VAL A 114 12.29 -12.52 -19.01
N THR A 115 13.27 -12.00 -19.74
CA THR A 115 14.18 -12.75 -20.59
C THR A 115 15.63 -12.42 -20.25
N VAL A 116 16.49 -13.44 -20.15
CA VAL A 116 17.94 -13.25 -20.11
C VAL A 116 18.47 -13.30 -21.54
N ASP A 117 19.00 -12.18 -22.04
CA ASP A 117 19.34 -11.94 -23.46
C ASP A 117 20.15 -13.09 -24.09
N ARG A 118 21.20 -13.54 -23.38
CA ARG A 118 22.08 -14.62 -23.83
C ARG A 118 22.43 -15.57 -22.69
N LEU A 119 22.19 -16.86 -22.90
CA LEU A 119 22.53 -17.91 -21.94
C LEU A 119 24.04 -18.13 -21.84
N GLU A 120 24.47 -18.77 -20.75
CA GLU A 120 25.85 -19.22 -20.55
C GLU A 120 26.89 -18.10 -20.75
N SER A 121 26.52 -16.88 -20.35
CA SER A 121 27.28 -15.66 -20.58
C SER A 121 27.40 -14.83 -19.32
N THR A 122 28.38 -13.92 -19.28
CA THR A 122 28.58 -12.98 -18.18
C THR A 122 28.13 -11.58 -18.57
N GLY A 123 27.57 -10.84 -17.60
CA GLY A 123 27.18 -9.43 -17.78
C GLY A 123 26.07 -9.22 -18.80
N VAL A 124 25.16 -10.19 -18.95
CA VAL A 124 24.03 -10.08 -19.88
C VAL A 124 22.85 -9.42 -19.18
N LEU A 125 22.20 -8.47 -19.85
CA LEU A 125 21.08 -7.75 -19.26
C LEU A 125 19.82 -8.63 -19.23
N VAL A 126 19.02 -8.42 -18.19
CA VAL A 126 17.67 -8.97 -18.08
C VAL A 126 16.71 -7.98 -18.73
N LYS A 127 15.92 -8.46 -19.69
CA LYS A 127 15.03 -7.65 -20.53
C LYS A 127 13.62 -8.20 -20.54
N SER A 128 12.71 -7.52 -21.22
CA SER A 128 11.37 -7.98 -21.55
C SER A 128 11.28 -8.22 -23.06
N GLU A 129 11.00 -9.45 -23.47
CA GLU A 129 10.85 -9.84 -24.87
C GLU A 129 9.54 -10.60 -25.06
N PRO A 130 8.94 -10.64 -26.28
CA PRO A 130 7.75 -11.43 -26.53
C PRO A 130 7.89 -12.87 -25.99
N CYS A 131 6.85 -13.36 -25.33
CA CYS A 131 6.85 -14.72 -24.77
C CYS A 131 6.97 -15.77 -25.89
N ALA A 132 7.99 -16.61 -25.81
CA ALA A 132 8.30 -17.64 -26.80
C ALA A 132 7.90 -19.02 -26.24
N PHE A 133 6.64 -19.40 -26.46
CA PHE A 133 6.09 -20.67 -25.97
C PHE A 133 6.58 -21.88 -26.78
N THR A 134 7.04 -22.91 -26.08
CA THR A 134 7.61 -24.14 -26.65
C THR A 134 6.72 -25.36 -26.43
N GLY A 135 5.86 -25.33 -25.40
CA GLY A 135 5.09 -26.49 -24.95
C GLY A 135 5.92 -27.55 -24.22
N ASP A 136 7.20 -27.27 -23.95
CA ASP A 136 8.06 -28.14 -23.13
C ASP A 136 7.90 -27.81 -21.65
N SER A 137 7.18 -28.67 -20.92
CA SER A 137 6.90 -28.46 -19.51
C SER A 137 8.13 -28.55 -18.60
N SER A 138 9.23 -29.15 -19.09
CA SER A 138 10.51 -29.20 -18.36
C SER A 138 11.29 -27.88 -18.41
N LEU A 139 10.89 -26.97 -19.32
CA LEU A 139 11.38 -25.60 -19.46
C LEU A 139 10.29 -24.57 -19.16
N GLY A 140 9.26 -24.94 -18.40
CA GLY A 140 8.17 -24.03 -18.05
C GLY A 140 7.35 -23.56 -19.26
N ASN A 141 7.21 -24.40 -20.29
CA ASN A 141 6.48 -24.16 -21.54
C ASN A 141 6.96 -22.96 -22.37
N VAL A 142 8.14 -22.41 -22.07
CA VAL A 142 8.77 -21.30 -22.79
C VAL A 142 10.17 -21.70 -23.27
N GLU A 143 10.82 -20.84 -24.03
CA GLU A 143 12.23 -21.04 -24.36
C GLU A 143 13.13 -20.86 -23.13
N ALA A 144 14.32 -21.45 -23.18
CA ALA A 144 15.27 -21.43 -22.09
C ALA A 144 15.62 -20.02 -21.57
N ARG A 145 15.65 -19.00 -22.44
CA ARG A 145 15.91 -17.60 -22.03
C ARG A 145 14.83 -16.99 -21.14
N GLN A 146 13.66 -17.61 -21.08
CA GLN A 146 12.48 -17.18 -20.32
C GLN A 146 12.09 -18.19 -19.22
N HIS A 147 12.93 -19.20 -18.98
CA HIS A 147 12.62 -20.31 -18.07
C HIS A 147 12.99 -19.98 -16.62
N TRP A 148 11.96 -19.91 -15.77
CA TRP A 148 12.07 -19.62 -14.34
C TRP A 148 11.48 -20.74 -13.48
N GLN A 149 12.04 -20.91 -12.29
CA GLN A 149 11.48 -21.69 -11.20
C GLN A 149 11.12 -20.76 -10.04
N PHE A 150 9.96 -20.97 -9.42
CA PHE A 150 9.52 -20.27 -8.23
C PHE A 150 9.47 -21.22 -7.05
N GLN A 151 10.06 -20.85 -5.92
CA GLN A 151 10.00 -21.65 -4.70
C GLN A 151 9.41 -20.83 -3.56
N LEU A 152 8.29 -21.31 -3.02
CA LEU A 152 7.63 -20.75 -1.85
C LEU A 152 8.05 -21.52 -0.62
N TYR A 153 8.84 -20.89 0.23
CA TYR A 153 9.28 -21.45 1.51
C TYR A 153 8.34 -21.02 2.61
N SER A 154 7.80 -21.94 3.40
CA SER A 154 6.76 -21.64 4.38
C SER A 154 7.18 -20.73 5.55
N PHE A 155 8.45 -20.33 5.62
CA PHE A 155 8.95 -19.30 6.54
C PHE A 155 8.92 -17.87 5.99
N TYR A 156 8.83 -17.69 4.67
CA TYR A 156 8.86 -16.37 4.06
C TYR A 156 7.60 -16.10 3.26
N ASP A 157 7.09 -14.88 3.36
CA ASP A 157 5.93 -14.42 2.58
C ASP A 157 6.38 -13.88 1.22
N TYR A 158 7.16 -14.66 0.47
CA TYR A 158 7.54 -14.39 -0.91
C TYR A 158 7.96 -15.67 -1.64
N TYR A 159 7.89 -15.63 -2.97
CA TYR A 159 8.48 -16.64 -3.84
C TYR A 159 9.91 -16.26 -4.16
N THR A 160 10.87 -17.16 -4.00
CA THR A 160 12.17 -16.99 -4.66
C THR A 160 11.99 -17.27 -6.15
N ALA A 161 12.62 -16.47 -7.01
CA ALA A 161 12.62 -16.65 -8.46
C ALA A 161 14.02 -17.04 -8.92
N VAL A 162 14.17 -18.27 -9.40
CA VAL A 162 15.44 -18.87 -9.82
C VAL A 162 15.41 -19.02 -11.33
N PHE A 163 16.34 -18.39 -12.03
CA PHE A 163 16.47 -18.55 -13.48
C PHE A 163 17.21 -19.85 -13.79
N LEU A 164 16.61 -20.72 -14.59
CA LEU A 164 17.16 -22.04 -14.90
C LEU A 164 17.81 -22.11 -16.29
N GLY A 165 17.47 -21.22 -17.22
CA GLY A 165 18.02 -21.28 -18.57
C GLY A 165 17.68 -22.61 -19.24
N ASN A 166 18.71 -23.28 -19.77
CA ASN A 166 18.61 -24.60 -20.40
C ASN A 166 18.42 -25.75 -19.40
N THR A 167 18.60 -25.53 -18.09
CA THR A 167 18.51 -26.58 -17.09
C THR A 167 17.06 -27.02 -16.91
N PRO A 168 16.70 -28.30 -17.17
CA PRO A 168 15.34 -28.78 -16.94
C PRO A 168 15.00 -28.76 -15.44
N GLY A 169 13.85 -28.21 -15.08
CA GLY A 169 13.37 -28.18 -13.71
C GLY A 169 12.48 -29.38 -13.35
N PRO A 170 12.09 -29.52 -12.07
CA PRO A 170 12.43 -28.64 -10.97
C PRO A 170 13.70 -29.11 -10.26
N VAL A 171 14.58 -28.17 -9.90
CA VAL A 171 15.86 -28.43 -9.23
C VAL A 171 15.82 -27.98 -7.77
N HIS A 172 16.56 -28.67 -6.90
CA HIS A 172 16.75 -28.30 -5.48
C HIS A 172 15.45 -27.96 -4.73
N GLN A 173 14.45 -28.84 -4.83
CA GLN A 173 13.08 -28.63 -4.33
C GLN A 173 12.96 -28.47 -2.80
N ASN A 174 14.04 -28.68 -2.04
CA ASN A 174 14.06 -28.54 -0.58
C ASN A 174 14.78 -27.27 -0.10
N ASP A 175 15.45 -26.55 -1.01
CA ASP A 175 16.34 -25.44 -0.68
C ASP A 175 15.90 -24.19 -1.44
N ALA A 176 15.24 -23.25 -0.75
CA ALA A 176 14.66 -22.07 -1.40
C ALA A 176 15.73 -21.12 -1.96
N GLY A 177 15.56 -20.71 -3.22
CA GLY A 177 16.52 -19.91 -3.99
C GLY A 177 17.71 -20.71 -4.52
N TRP A 178 17.66 -22.04 -4.51
CA TRP A 178 18.74 -22.88 -5.05
C TRP A 178 18.47 -23.37 -6.46
N GLY A 179 19.55 -23.57 -7.21
CA GLY A 179 19.61 -24.51 -8.33
C GLY A 179 19.94 -23.94 -9.70
N GLY A 180 19.75 -22.64 -9.94
CA GLY A 180 20.22 -22.00 -11.17
C GLY A 180 21.71 -21.67 -11.12
N ASN A 181 22.36 -21.51 -12.28
CA ASN A 181 23.78 -21.14 -12.39
C ASN A 181 23.99 -19.66 -12.73
N TYR A 182 22.93 -18.85 -12.61
CA TYR A 182 22.95 -17.44 -12.98
C TYR A 182 22.90 -16.60 -11.72
N HIS A 183 23.89 -15.74 -11.50
CA HIS A 183 23.93 -14.77 -10.40
C HIS A 183 23.49 -13.41 -10.90
N PHE A 184 22.72 -12.69 -10.08
CA PHE A 184 22.17 -11.39 -10.46
C PHE A 184 22.86 -10.26 -9.71
N ALA A 185 23.12 -9.17 -10.41
CA ALA A 185 23.65 -7.93 -9.86
C ALA A 185 23.20 -6.76 -10.74
N PHE A 186 23.38 -5.53 -10.27
CA PHE A 186 23.10 -4.34 -11.08
C PHE A 186 24.35 -3.88 -11.83
N ASP A 187 24.22 -3.62 -13.13
CA ASP A 187 25.15 -2.84 -13.94
C ASP A 187 24.53 -1.45 -14.18
N GLY A 188 24.98 -0.46 -13.40
CA GLY A 188 24.28 0.81 -13.31
C GLY A 188 22.87 0.62 -12.71
N ALA A 189 21.84 0.91 -13.50
CA ALA A 189 20.45 0.67 -13.11
C ALA A 189 19.93 -0.68 -13.61
N ASP A 190 20.58 -1.31 -14.59
CA ASP A 190 20.08 -2.50 -15.26
C ASP A 190 20.39 -3.76 -14.45
N LEU A 191 19.41 -4.65 -14.34
CA LEU A 191 19.63 -5.97 -13.77
C LEU A 191 20.42 -6.81 -14.78
N ALA A 192 21.58 -7.30 -14.38
CA ALA A 192 22.43 -8.17 -15.17
C ALA A 192 22.53 -9.56 -14.55
N ALA A 193 22.59 -10.58 -15.41
CA ALA A 193 22.86 -11.96 -15.04
C ALA A 193 24.30 -12.34 -15.42
N ARG A 194 24.93 -13.14 -14.55
CA ARG A 194 26.25 -13.73 -14.74
C ARG A 194 26.14 -15.24 -14.59
N TYR A 195 26.41 -15.97 -15.66
CA TYR A 195 26.49 -17.42 -15.61
C TYR A 195 27.80 -17.90 -14.99
N GLU A 196 27.73 -18.87 -14.09
CA GLU A 196 28.85 -19.55 -13.46
C GLU A 196 28.62 -21.07 -13.48
N ALA A 197 29.39 -21.80 -14.29
CA ALA A 197 29.18 -23.24 -14.50
C ALA A 197 29.37 -24.10 -13.23
N ASP A 198 30.36 -23.77 -12.41
CA ASP A 198 30.75 -24.55 -11.22
C ASP A 198 30.28 -23.92 -9.90
N ASN A 199 29.48 -22.85 -9.96
CA ASN A 199 28.99 -22.14 -8.79
C ASN A 199 27.47 -21.92 -8.95
N PRO A 200 26.63 -22.89 -8.57
CA PRO A 200 25.18 -22.69 -8.58
C PRO A 200 24.76 -21.70 -7.49
N GLN A 201 23.62 -21.04 -7.69
CA GLN A 201 22.96 -20.28 -6.64
C GLN A 201 22.63 -21.18 -5.45
N THR A 202 23.06 -20.75 -4.27
CA THR A 202 22.83 -21.45 -3.00
C THR A 202 21.81 -20.71 -2.12
N GLY A 203 20.83 -20.04 -2.73
CA GLY A 203 19.81 -19.29 -1.99
C GLY A 203 20.36 -18.16 -1.11
N LYS A 204 21.52 -17.60 -1.46
CA LYS A 204 22.07 -16.42 -0.75
C LYS A 204 21.11 -15.25 -0.88
N ARG A 205 20.64 -14.75 0.26
CA ARG A 205 19.54 -13.78 0.32
C ARG A 205 19.84 -12.46 -0.37
N ASP A 206 21.10 -12.03 -0.38
CA ASP A 206 21.57 -10.81 -1.03
C ASP A 206 21.70 -10.93 -2.56
N GLU A 207 21.64 -12.14 -3.11
CA GLU A 207 21.70 -12.42 -4.56
C GLU A 207 20.33 -12.89 -5.12
N GLN A 208 19.33 -13.09 -4.25
CA GLN A 208 18.02 -13.64 -4.63
C GLN A 208 17.17 -12.62 -5.39
N LEU A 209 16.53 -13.11 -6.45
CA LEU A 209 15.32 -12.49 -7.01
C LEU A 209 14.10 -13.06 -6.32
N ILE A 210 13.10 -12.21 -6.05
CA ILE A 210 11.89 -12.61 -5.33
C ILE A 210 10.62 -11.99 -5.93
N GLY A 211 9.51 -12.72 -5.87
CA GLY A 211 8.18 -12.21 -6.15
C GLY A 211 7.33 -12.17 -4.87
N GLN A 212 6.81 -10.99 -4.52
CA GLN A 212 5.80 -10.82 -3.47
C GLN A 212 4.43 -10.71 -4.14
N LEU A 213 3.61 -11.77 -4.10
CA LEU A 213 2.37 -11.88 -4.87
C LEU A 213 1.12 -11.63 -4.01
N GLY A 214 0.13 -10.94 -4.58
CA GLY A 214 -1.16 -10.72 -3.92
C GLY A 214 -1.01 -10.13 -2.52
N ARG A 215 -1.45 -10.87 -1.48
CA ARG A 215 -1.40 -10.43 -0.07
C ARG A 215 0.02 -10.37 0.52
N GLN A 216 1.01 -10.98 -0.12
CA GLN A 216 2.42 -10.91 0.29
C GLN A 216 3.02 -9.53 0.03
N TYR A 217 2.51 -8.81 -0.96
CA TYR A 217 2.95 -7.48 -1.28
C TYR A 217 2.18 -6.44 -0.48
N VAL A 218 2.91 -5.61 0.25
CA VAL A 218 2.37 -4.40 0.89
C VAL A 218 2.84 -3.18 0.11
N PRO A 219 1.96 -2.50 -0.64
CA PRO A 219 2.35 -1.29 -1.33
C PRO A 219 2.75 -0.22 -0.31
N PRO A 220 3.73 0.64 -0.65
CA PRO A 220 4.06 1.77 0.20
C PRO A 220 2.84 2.66 0.44
N ILE A 221 2.69 3.11 1.69
CA ILE A 221 1.56 3.94 2.11
C ILE A 221 1.64 5.28 1.39
N ARG A 222 0.51 5.73 0.85
CA ARG A 222 0.40 7.05 0.20
C ARG A 222 0.77 8.15 1.19
N GLN A 223 1.79 8.94 0.83
CA GLN A 223 2.13 10.14 1.57
C GLN A 223 1.30 11.31 1.03
N LEU A 224 0.66 12.04 1.94
CA LEU A 224 -0.12 13.25 1.64
C LEU A 224 0.78 14.48 1.70
N PRO A 225 0.45 15.56 0.95
CA PRO A 225 1.15 16.83 1.06
C PRO A 225 1.11 17.39 2.48
N ALA A 226 2.08 18.25 2.81
CA ALA A 226 2.08 18.95 4.09
C ALA A 226 0.83 19.83 4.26
N CYS A 227 0.28 19.83 5.47
CA CYS A 227 -0.91 20.62 5.79
C CYS A 227 -0.59 22.13 5.83
N LYS A 228 -1.56 22.95 5.42
CA LYS A 228 -1.46 24.41 5.38
C LYS A 228 -2.05 25.01 6.66
N LEU A 229 -1.31 25.88 7.35
CA LEU A 229 -1.85 26.65 8.46
C LEU A 229 -2.98 27.59 7.99
N VAL A 230 -4.16 27.50 8.60
CA VAL A 230 -5.35 28.30 8.24
C VAL A 230 -5.94 29.09 9.39
N LYS A 231 -5.68 28.69 10.64
CA LYS A 231 -6.14 29.41 11.83
C LYS A 231 -5.11 29.36 12.94
N VAL A 232 -4.95 30.49 13.64
CA VAL A 232 -4.14 30.64 14.84
C VAL A 232 -4.96 31.46 15.84
N GLY A 233 -4.90 31.11 17.13
CA GLY A 233 -5.48 31.94 18.18
C GLY A 233 -5.70 31.20 19.49
N GLY A 234 -6.27 31.91 20.47
CA GLY A 234 -6.77 31.28 21.70
C GLY A 234 -8.01 30.43 21.44
N MET A 235 -8.42 29.67 22.45
CA MET A 235 -9.58 28.79 22.39
C MET A 235 -10.56 29.11 23.52
N GLU A 236 -11.85 28.94 23.25
CA GLU A 236 -12.94 29.08 24.20
C GLU A 236 -13.87 27.87 24.12
N LEU A 237 -14.38 27.45 25.28
CA LEU A 237 -15.43 26.45 25.39
C LEU A 237 -16.74 27.15 25.67
N VAL A 238 -17.73 26.93 24.81
CA VAL A 238 -19.05 27.53 24.89
C VAL A 238 -20.06 26.49 25.34
N ASN A 239 -20.71 26.71 26.48
CA ASN A 239 -21.82 25.88 26.91
C ASN A 239 -23.03 26.14 25.99
N THR A 240 -23.53 25.11 25.33
CA THR A 240 -24.58 25.25 24.30
C THR A 240 -25.96 25.56 24.91
N SER A 241 -26.18 25.22 26.17
CA SER A 241 -27.44 25.44 26.87
C SER A 241 -27.54 26.84 27.50
N THR A 242 -26.41 27.37 28.01
CA THR A 242 -26.39 28.65 28.73
C THR A 242 -25.76 29.79 27.93
N GLY A 243 -24.97 29.48 26.91
CA GLY A 243 -24.15 30.47 26.20
C GLY A 243 -22.94 30.96 26.99
N GLU A 244 -22.67 30.40 28.17
CA GLU A 244 -21.49 30.73 28.98
C GLU A 244 -20.21 30.36 28.22
N VAL A 245 -19.23 31.25 28.25
CA VAL A 245 -17.95 31.10 27.56
C VAL A 245 -16.83 31.01 28.58
N GLN A 246 -15.99 29.98 28.48
CA GLN A 246 -14.83 29.77 29.35
C GLN A 246 -13.56 29.65 28.50
N PRO A 247 -12.45 30.29 28.88
CA PRO A 247 -11.19 30.15 28.15
C PRO A 247 -10.65 28.73 28.28
N VAL A 248 -10.16 28.18 27.16
CA VAL A 248 -9.48 26.90 27.09
C VAL A 248 -7.99 27.15 26.91
N ASN A 249 -7.22 26.54 27.79
CA ASN A 249 -5.76 26.53 27.76
C ASN A 249 -5.28 25.09 27.50
N ALA A 250 -3.97 24.86 27.55
CA ALA A 250 -3.40 23.53 27.44
C ALA A 250 -2.47 23.24 28.61
N GLY A 251 -2.45 21.99 29.05
CA GLY A 251 -1.57 21.54 30.13
C GLY A 251 -1.56 20.03 30.25
N ARG A 252 -0.74 19.52 31.17
CA ARG A 252 -0.60 18.08 31.40
C ARG A 252 -1.69 17.59 32.35
N THR A 253 -2.29 16.43 32.04
CA THR A 253 -3.26 15.77 32.92
C THR A 253 -2.56 14.71 33.77
N ALA A 254 -3.13 14.36 34.92
CA ALA A 254 -2.66 13.26 35.75
C ALA A 254 -2.65 11.93 34.99
N ALA A 255 -3.66 11.70 34.15
CA ALA A 255 -3.75 10.53 33.28
C ALA A 255 -2.64 10.46 32.22
N PHE A 256 -2.13 11.62 31.77
CA PHE A 256 -1.15 11.72 30.70
C PHE A 256 -0.07 12.77 31.00
N PRO A 257 0.86 12.47 31.92
CA PRO A 257 1.87 13.43 32.37
C PRO A 257 2.95 13.72 31.31
N TYR A 258 2.91 13.04 30.16
CA TYR A 258 3.85 13.17 29.06
C TYR A 258 3.30 13.97 27.86
N GLY A 259 2.02 14.31 27.86
CA GLY A 259 1.36 15.05 26.77
C GLY A 259 0.53 16.21 27.29
N TYR A 260 0.16 17.12 26.39
CA TYR A 260 -0.73 18.24 26.69
C TYR A 260 -2.16 17.88 26.29
N SER A 261 -3.13 18.32 27.06
CA SER A 261 -4.56 18.25 26.74
C SER A 261 -5.18 19.64 26.84
N PRO A 262 -6.32 19.88 26.17
CA PRO A 262 -7.08 21.11 26.38
C PRO A 262 -7.72 21.09 27.78
N LEU A 263 -7.52 22.16 28.54
CA LEU A 263 -7.93 22.28 29.95
C LEU A 263 -8.68 23.58 30.21
N LEU A 264 -9.65 23.51 31.13
CA LEU A 264 -10.27 24.66 31.78
C LEU A 264 -9.57 24.98 33.10
N ASN A 265 -9.59 26.25 33.48
CA ASN A 265 -8.96 26.79 34.69
C ASN A 265 -7.44 26.58 34.78
N ALA A 266 -6.77 26.21 33.68
CA ALA A 266 -5.32 26.16 33.64
C ALA A 266 -4.76 27.59 33.58
N THR A 267 -3.61 27.80 34.24
CA THR A 267 -3.00 29.13 34.40
C THR A 267 -2.14 29.54 33.21
N GLU A 268 -1.60 28.58 32.46
CA GLU A 268 -0.77 28.82 31.28
C GLU A 268 -1.64 29.18 30.07
N LYS A 269 -1.38 30.32 29.44
CA LYS A 269 -2.07 30.71 28.21
C LYS A 269 -1.50 29.92 27.03
N ALA A 270 -2.37 29.20 26.34
CA ALA A 270 -2.02 28.47 25.13
C ALA A 270 -2.53 29.17 23.87
N GLU A 271 -1.74 29.13 22.81
CA GLU A 271 -2.17 29.47 21.46
C GLU A 271 -2.25 28.20 20.64
N PHE A 272 -3.31 28.09 19.85
CA PHE A 272 -3.65 26.90 19.09
C PHE A 272 -3.61 27.20 17.60
N ASN A 273 -3.33 26.15 16.82
CA ASN A 273 -3.28 26.17 15.37
C ASN A 273 -4.27 25.16 14.80
N PHE A 274 -4.82 25.52 13.65
CA PHE A 274 -5.52 24.58 12.78
C PHE A 274 -4.85 24.55 11.41
N PHE A 275 -4.48 23.36 10.97
CA PHE A 275 -3.86 23.11 9.68
C PHE A 275 -4.83 22.35 8.78
N GLN A 276 -5.11 22.89 7.60
CA GLN A 276 -5.88 22.24 6.55
C GLN A 276 -5.02 21.17 5.85
N CYS A 277 -5.53 19.95 5.75
CA CYS A 277 -4.85 18.83 5.09
C CYS A 277 -5.63 18.34 3.87
N ASP A 278 -5.03 17.49 3.03
CA ASP A 278 -5.79 16.73 2.03
C ASP A 278 -6.71 15.77 2.78
N SER A 279 -8.02 16.01 2.72
CA SER A 279 -9.04 15.23 3.44
C SER A 279 -9.90 14.38 2.52
N ALA A 280 -9.65 14.43 1.21
CA ALA A 280 -10.48 13.79 0.20
C ALA A 280 -10.45 12.25 0.33
N PHE A 281 -9.33 11.70 0.80
CA PHE A 281 -9.18 10.27 1.07
C PHE A 281 -10.17 9.74 2.14
N MET A 282 -10.61 10.59 3.08
CA MET A 282 -11.66 10.26 4.05
C MET A 282 -13.08 10.67 3.60
N GLY A 283 -13.23 11.19 2.39
CA GLY A 283 -14.49 11.67 1.83
C GLY A 283 -14.91 13.08 2.28
N TYR A 284 -14.05 13.84 2.97
CA TYR A 284 -14.32 15.22 3.34
C TYR A 284 -13.67 16.19 2.35
N GLU A 285 -14.39 17.22 1.93
CA GLU A 285 -13.90 18.24 1.01
C GLU A 285 -13.90 19.59 1.71
N SER A 286 -12.73 20.24 1.76
CA SER A 286 -12.62 21.56 2.39
C SER A 286 -13.14 22.67 1.46
N ASP A 287 -13.85 23.64 2.03
CA ASP A 287 -14.31 24.88 1.39
C ASP A 287 -14.04 26.10 2.31
N ASP A 288 -14.54 27.28 1.92
CA ASP A 288 -14.33 28.54 2.67
C ASP A 288 -14.94 28.55 4.09
N ASN A 289 -15.88 27.65 4.37
CA ASN A 289 -16.58 27.56 5.65
C ASN A 289 -16.31 26.24 6.40
N ASN A 290 -15.84 25.21 5.71
CA ASN A 290 -15.62 23.88 6.25
C ASN A 290 -14.20 23.45 5.92
N ILE A 291 -13.32 23.44 6.91
CA ILE A 291 -11.91 23.11 6.72
C ILE A 291 -11.60 21.85 7.53
N TYR A 292 -10.92 20.89 6.92
CA TYR A 292 -10.59 19.63 7.58
C TYR A 292 -9.08 19.43 7.68
N GLY A 293 -8.60 18.90 8.80
CA GLY A 293 -7.19 18.64 9.02
C GLY A 293 -6.81 18.49 10.49
N HIS A 294 -5.62 18.97 10.86
CA HIS A 294 -5.04 18.76 12.17
C HIS A 294 -5.17 20.00 13.07
N PHE A 295 -5.42 19.74 14.36
CA PHE A 295 -5.52 20.73 15.42
C PHE A 295 -4.40 20.51 16.43
N GLY A 296 -3.72 21.55 16.88
CA GLY A 296 -2.54 21.44 17.75
C GLY A 296 -2.17 22.76 18.42
N LEU A 297 -1.13 22.76 19.25
CA LEU A 297 -0.57 23.97 19.84
C LEU A 297 0.34 24.73 18.86
N ASN A 298 0.40 26.05 18.99
CA ASN A 298 1.27 26.92 18.19
C ASN A 298 2.76 26.91 18.64
N ASN A 299 3.33 25.70 18.82
CA ASN A 299 4.77 25.38 18.98
C ASN A 299 5.51 26.09 20.16
N THR A 300 6.04 25.36 21.15
CA THR A 300 7.49 25.01 21.21
C THR A 300 7.80 23.65 21.84
N VAL A 301 6.82 22.94 22.39
CA VAL A 301 7.13 21.77 23.25
C VAL A 301 7.44 20.50 22.45
N PHE A 302 6.78 20.29 21.30
CA PHE A 302 6.86 19.03 20.53
C PHE A 302 7.04 19.21 19.02
N GLY A 303 7.35 20.42 18.54
CA GLY A 303 7.87 20.61 17.18
C GLY A 303 6.92 20.29 16.02
N GLY A 304 5.60 20.44 16.19
CA GLY A 304 4.61 20.24 15.10
C GLY A 304 3.76 18.98 15.23
N SER A 305 3.59 18.47 16.45
CA SER A 305 2.56 17.48 16.80
C SER A 305 1.14 18.05 16.69
N CYS A 306 0.15 17.16 16.72
CA CYS A 306 -1.25 17.53 16.85
C CYS A 306 -1.90 16.77 17.99
N PHE A 307 -3.04 17.30 18.40
CA PHE A 307 -3.95 16.65 19.31
C PHE A 307 -4.52 15.39 18.67
N SER A 308 -4.26 14.23 19.24
CA SER A 308 -4.85 12.95 18.85
C SER A 308 -5.73 12.39 19.95
N ARG A 309 -6.82 11.74 19.54
CA ARG A 309 -7.66 10.98 20.46
C ARG A 309 -6.93 9.72 20.88
N GLN A 310 -6.89 9.46 22.18
CA GLN A 310 -6.25 8.27 22.70
C GLN A 310 -7.01 7.00 22.33
N THR A 311 -6.28 5.88 22.26
CA THR A 311 -6.84 4.54 22.08
C THR A 311 -6.88 3.80 23.42
N GLY A 312 -7.73 2.77 23.54
CA GLY A 312 -7.83 1.96 24.76
C GLY A 312 -8.84 2.46 25.81
N SER A 313 -8.54 2.29 27.10
CA SER A 313 -9.48 2.55 28.22
C SER A 313 -9.74 4.04 28.49
N LEU A 314 -8.89 4.93 27.99
CA LEU A 314 -8.98 6.39 28.15
C LEU A 314 -9.29 7.07 26.81
N ASN A 315 -10.12 6.43 25.99
CA ASN A 315 -10.31 6.83 24.61
C ASN A 315 -10.93 8.22 24.42
N ASN A 316 -11.55 8.84 25.42
CA ASN A 316 -12.16 10.17 25.26
C ASN A 316 -11.18 11.34 25.43
N TYR A 317 -9.93 11.07 25.82
CA TYR A 317 -8.89 12.08 25.95
C TYR A 317 -8.33 12.49 24.60
N ILE A 318 -8.11 13.80 24.46
CA ILE A 318 -7.40 14.42 23.34
C ILE A 318 -6.03 14.90 23.84
N ILE A 319 -4.96 14.47 23.19
CA ILE A 319 -3.60 14.67 23.68
C ILE A 319 -2.65 15.01 22.55
N GLU A 320 -1.83 16.02 22.78
CA GLU A 320 -0.68 16.31 21.97
C GLU A 320 0.58 15.79 22.68
N ALA A 321 1.30 14.88 22.04
CA ALA A 321 2.55 14.29 22.53
C ALA A 321 3.65 14.44 21.47
N ALA A 322 4.88 14.01 21.76
CA ALA A 322 6.06 14.14 20.88
C ALA A 322 6.02 13.29 19.58
N ALA A 323 4.83 13.01 19.04
CA ALA A 323 4.63 12.38 17.75
C ALA A 323 4.18 13.43 16.73
N ALA A 324 4.83 13.46 15.56
CA ALA A 324 4.37 14.28 14.45
C ALA A 324 2.99 13.79 13.98
N CYS A 325 2.16 14.71 13.48
CA CYS A 325 0.92 14.34 12.82
C CYS A 325 1.19 13.37 11.68
N SER A 326 0.39 12.31 11.60
CA SER A 326 0.47 11.43 10.45
C SER A 326 0.11 12.22 9.19
N THR A 327 0.99 12.18 8.19
CA THR A 327 0.71 12.63 6.82
C THR A 327 0.52 11.44 5.88
N ALA A 328 0.43 10.23 6.42
CA ALA A 328 0.23 9.02 5.65
C ALA A 328 -1.26 8.74 5.53
N ASP A 329 -1.72 8.37 4.34
CA ASP A 329 -3.08 7.87 4.10
C ASP A 329 -3.24 6.49 4.75
N SER A 330 -3.46 6.51 6.07
CA SER A 330 -3.63 5.36 6.93
C SER A 330 -4.76 5.60 7.92
N MET A 331 -5.22 4.52 8.55
CA MET A 331 -6.23 4.60 9.61
C MET A 331 -5.76 5.44 10.81
N ASP A 332 -4.45 5.65 10.98
CA ASP A 332 -3.91 6.42 12.12
C ASP A 332 -4.38 7.88 12.08
N GLN A 333 -4.53 8.46 10.88
CA GLN A 333 -5.00 9.84 10.71
C GLN A 333 -6.42 10.07 11.26
N VAL A 334 -7.26 9.03 11.34
CA VAL A 334 -8.62 9.13 11.88
C VAL A 334 -8.60 9.63 13.33
N SER A 335 -7.60 9.24 14.11
CA SER A 335 -7.46 9.67 15.50
C SER A 335 -7.04 11.14 15.66
N GLU A 336 -6.54 11.76 14.60
CA GLU A 336 -5.86 13.07 14.63
C GLU A 336 -6.58 14.14 13.77
N PHE A 337 -7.73 13.80 13.17
CA PHE A 337 -8.43 14.66 12.23
C PHE A 337 -9.65 15.36 12.82
N TYR A 338 -9.78 16.64 12.46
CA TYR A 338 -10.79 17.56 12.96
C TYR A 338 -11.46 18.29 11.82
N HIS A 339 -12.65 18.83 12.12
CA HIS A 339 -13.40 19.76 11.29
C HIS A 339 -13.42 21.13 11.98
N LEU A 340 -12.93 22.13 11.26
CA LEU A 340 -13.04 23.54 11.59
C LEU A 340 -14.19 24.12 10.76
N SER A 341 -15.26 24.53 11.44
CA SER A 341 -16.47 25.07 10.81
C SER A 341 -16.66 26.54 11.14
N LYS A 342 -16.81 27.37 10.11
CA LYS A 342 -17.09 28.79 10.25
C LYS A 342 -18.55 28.98 10.64
N THR A 343 -18.77 29.67 11.75
CA THR A 343 -20.10 29.96 12.26
C THR A 343 -20.64 31.28 11.71
N SER A 344 -21.97 31.48 11.81
CA SER A 344 -22.64 32.66 11.27
C SER A 344 -22.22 33.99 11.91
N ASP A 345 -21.66 33.93 13.12
CA ASP A 345 -21.03 35.05 13.84
C ASP A 345 -19.57 35.30 13.42
N GLY A 346 -19.07 34.57 12.40
CA GLY A 346 -17.74 34.72 11.85
C GLY A 346 -16.62 34.02 12.64
N LYS A 347 -16.96 33.32 13.73
CA LYS A 347 -16.03 32.50 14.51
C LYS A 347 -15.85 31.11 13.89
N TYR A 348 -15.00 30.29 14.50
CA TYR A 348 -14.73 28.93 14.02
C TYR A 348 -14.86 27.91 15.15
N ASP A 349 -15.80 26.96 15.01
CA ASP A 349 -15.97 25.81 15.90
C ASP A 349 -15.05 24.66 15.44
N VAL A 350 -14.37 23.99 16.37
CA VAL A 350 -13.51 22.82 16.12
C VAL A 350 -14.23 21.58 16.63
N ASN A 351 -14.34 20.53 15.81
CA ASN A 351 -14.90 19.24 16.22
C ASN A 351 -13.99 18.10 15.77
N TRP A 352 -13.85 17.07 16.59
CA TRP A 352 -13.17 15.83 16.18
C TRP A 352 -14.09 15.00 15.29
N LEU A 353 -13.56 14.43 14.20
CA LEU A 353 -14.37 13.67 13.24
C LEU A 353 -14.58 12.21 13.68
N GLY A 354 -13.50 11.56 14.08
CA GLY A 354 -13.48 10.18 14.56
C GLY A 354 -13.78 9.05 13.59
N ALA A 355 -14.18 9.36 12.34
CA ALA A 355 -14.30 8.37 11.28
C ALA A 355 -14.27 9.02 9.88
N PRO A 356 -13.98 8.24 8.81
CA PRO A 356 -14.28 8.62 7.44
C PRO A 356 -15.77 8.92 7.23
N LYS A 357 -16.09 9.77 6.26
CA LYS A 357 -17.47 10.20 5.97
C LYS A 357 -18.40 9.04 5.59
N SER A 358 -17.85 7.99 5.00
CA SER A 358 -18.59 6.77 4.60
C SER A 358 -19.16 5.98 5.78
N ASP A 359 -18.56 6.12 6.97
CA ASP A 359 -18.77 5.16 8.05
C ASP A 359 -20.01 5.48 8.90
N SER A 360 -20.86 6.41 8.45
CA SER A 360 -22.16 6.78 9.05
C SER A 360 -22.14 6.73 10.57
N GLN A 361 -21.28 7.54 11.19
CA GLN A 361 -21.17 7.60 12.65
C GLN A 361 -21.95 8.76 13.26
N LYS A 362 -22.22 8.61 14.55
CA LYS A 362 -22.77 9.64 15.43
C LYS A 362 -21.74 10.75 15.59
N ASP A 363 -22.22 12.00 15.61
CA ASP A 363 -21.36 13.16 15.82
C ASP A 363 -20.66 13.09 17.19
N TRP A 364 -19.41 13.52 17.20
CA TRP A 364 -18.63 13.71 18.41
C TRP A 364 -18.70 15.16 18.85
N GLY A 365 -18.86 15.38 20.15
CA GLY A 365 -18.85 16.72 20.70
C GLY A 365 -18.01 16.80 21.97
N TRP A 366 -17.91 18.02 22.49
CA TRP A 366 -17.04 18.31 23.63
C TRP A 366 -17.78 18.14 24.96
N THR A 367 -17.05 17.68 25.96
CA THR A 367 -17.51 17.56 27.34
C THR A 367 -16.43 17.98 28.31
N VAL A 368 -16.82 18.28 29.54
CA VAL A 368 -15.91 18.65 30.61
C VAL A 368 -15.88 17.52 31.62
N PHE A 369 -14.68 17.05 31.93
CA PHE A 369 -14.45 16.02 32.93
C PHE A 369 -13.50 16.53 34.02
N LYS A 370 -13.93 16.39 35.26
CA LYS A 370 -13.10 16.68 36.42
C LYS A 370 -12.40 15.39 36.85
N ASP A 371 -11.16 15.21 36.40
CA ASP A 371 -10.37 14.04 36.74
C ASP A 371 -10.12 14.00 38.27
N PRO A 372 -10.57 12.95 38.98
CA PRO A 372 -10.35 12.81 40.42
C PRO A 372 -8.88 12.81 40.83
N GLN A 373 -7.97 12.46 39.92
CA GLN A 373 -6.52 12.45 40.17
C GLN A 373 -5.89 13.83 39.94
N GLN A 374 -6.61 14.75 39.31
CA GLN A 374 -6.16 16.11 39.06
C GLN A 374 -6.39 16.98 40.31
N THR A 375 -5.32 17.42 40.95
CA THR A 375 -5.37 18.13 42.25
C THR A 375 -5.25 19.65 42.15
N ASP A 376 -4.89 20.17 40.99
CA ASP A 376 -4.67 21.61 40.75
C ASP A 376 -5.97 22.39 40.44
N GLY A 377 -7.13 21.71 40.46
CA GLY A 377 -8.43 22.32 40.22
C GLY A 377 -8.75 22.54 38.73
N THR A 378 -7.88 22.11 37.81
CA THR A 378 -8.17 22.12 36.37
C THR A 378 -9.23 21.07 36.02
N SER A 379 -9.92 21.29 34.91
CA SER A 379 -10.87 20.31 34.34
C SER A 379 -10.47 20.00 32.91
N VAL A 380 -10.55 18.74 32.53
CA VAL A 380 -10.13 18.26 31.21
C VAL A 380 -11.28 18.42 30.23
N VAL A 381 -10.98 18.94 29.04
CA VAL A 381 -11.93 18.98 27.92
C VAL A 381 -11.73 17.71 27.09
N LEU A 382 -12.78 16.90 27.01
CA LEU A 382 -12.77 15.59 26.34
C LEU A 382 -13.70 15.60 25.12
N VAL A 383 -13.53 14.61 24.25
CA VAL A 383 -14.50 14.29 23.19
C VAL A 383 -15.37 13.11 23.60
N ASP A 384 -16.68 13.18 23.35
CA ASP A 384 -17.62 12.12 23.66
C ASP A 384 -18.70 11.98 22.58
N GLN A 385 -19.12 10.74 22.32
CA GLN A 385 -20.11 10.45 21.28
C GLN A 385 -21.48 10.98 21.70
N ASN A 386 -22.16 11.68 20.78
CA ASN A 386 -23.47 12.30 21.01
C ASN A 386 -23.47 13.42 22.06
N SER A 387 -22.32 13.86 22.56
CA SER A 387 -22.30 15.06 23.40
C SER A 387 -22.64 16.28 22.56
N THR A 388 -23.58 17.09 23.03
CA THR A 388 -23.91 18.40 22.46
C THR A 388 -23.74 19.51 23.49
N ALA A 389 -23.17 19.20 24.66
CA ALA A 389 -23.13 20.10 25.81
C ALA A 389 -22.23 21.32 25.59
N TYR A 390 -21.15 21.15 24.83
CA TYR A 390 -20.17 22.20 24.60
C TYR A 390 -19.71 22.27 23.14
N LYS A 391 -19.34 23.48 22.73
CA LYS A 391 -18.63 23.77 21.50
C LYS A 391 -17.24 24.29 21.83
N LEU A 392 -16.21 23.69 21.26
CA LEU A 392 -14.85 24.21 21.32
C LEU A 392 -14.65 25.15 20.12
N ARG A 393 -14.15 26.35 20.36
CA ARG A 393 -14.17 27.44 19.39
C ARG A 393 -12.90 28.29 19.46
N PHE A 394 -12.39 28.75 18.33
CA PHE A 394 -11.31 29.74 18.31
C PHE A 394 -11.82 31.09 18.83
N SER A 395 -11.13 31.65 19.83
CA SER A 395 -11.34 33.03 20.28
C SER A 395 -10.82 33.98 19.19
N ASN A 396 -11.50 35.11 18.98
CA ASN A 396 -11.13 36.11 17.98
C ASN A 396 -9.73 36.70 18.19
#